data_AF-A0A6A4KNL6-F1
#
_entry.id   AF-A0A6A4KNL6-F1
#
_cell.length_a   1.000
_cell.length_b   1.000
_cell.length_c   1.000
_cell.angle_alpha   90.00
_cell.angle_beta   90.00
_cell.angle_gamma   90.00
#
_symmetry.space_group_name_H-M   'P 1'
#
loop_
_entity.id
_entity.type
_entity.pdbx_description
1 polymer ?
#
loop_
_entity_poly.entity_id
_entity_poly.type
_entity_poly.pdbx_seq_one_letter_code
_entity_poly.pdbx_strand_id
1 'polypeptide(L)'
;MIATGCVMARICHTNNCPVGVASQREELQARFPGVPGDLVNFFLCVAEEVRDILAQLGYEKLDDIIGRTDLLRPRDISLMKTQHLDLGYILSNVGLPKWSSTKIRLQDVHSNGPVLDDVLLSDPE
;
A
#
# COMPACT_ATOMS: atom_id res chain seq x y z
N MET A 1 -10.66 0.38 6.14
CA MET A 1 -11.73 1.34 6.46
C MET A 1 -13.01 1.09 5.67
N ILE A 2 -13.01 1.22 4.33
CA ILE A 2 -14.25 1.01 3.53
C ILE A 2 -14.70 -0.45 3.60
N ALA A 3 -13.79 -1.41 3.36
CA ALA A 3 -14.07 -2.85 3.50
C ALA A 3 -14.60 -3.24 4.89
N THR A 4 -14.36 -2.42 5.92
CA THR A 4 -14.80 -2.67 7.29
C THR A 4 -16.00 -1.80 7.70
N GLY A 5 -16.66 -1.12 6.76
CA GLY A 5 -17.92 -0.39 7.00
C GLY A 5 -17.91 1.13 6.77
N CYS A 6 -16.81 1.76 6.38
CA CYS A 6 -16.81 3.22 6.13
C CYS A 6 -17.69 3.58 4.91
N VAL A 7 -18.67 4.46 5.12
CA VAL A 7 -19.60 4.96 4.09
C VAL A 7 -19.17 6.29 3.46
N MET A 8 -17.93 6.72 3.69
CA MET A 8 -17.36 7.96 3.15
C MET A 8 -18.17 9.23 3.50
N ALA A 9 -18.67 9.32 4.72
CA ALA A 9 -19.40 10.50 5.22
C ALA A 9 -18.51 11.76 5.38
N ARG A 10 -17.18 11.62 5.38
CA ARG A 10 -16.19 12.71 5.45
C ARG A 10 -16.26 13.63 6.68
N ILE A 11 -16.82 13.11 7.79
CA ILE A 11 -16.93 13.83 9.07
C ILE A 11 -16.06 13.21 10.18
N CYS A 12 -15.00 12.49 9.82
CA CYS A 12 -14.17 11.75 10.78
C CYS A 12 -13.60 12.64 11.90
N HIS A 13 -13.23 13.88 11.58
CA HIS A 13 -12.70 14.86 12.54
C HIS A 13 -13.74 15.34 13.58
N THR A 14 -15.03 15.10 13.35
CA THR A 14 -16.12 15.57 14.24
C THR A 14 -16.48 14.60 15.36
N ASN A 15 -15.84 13.43 15.41
CA ASN A 15 -16.19 12.33 16.33
C ASN A 15 -17.62 11.77 16.12
N ASN A 16 -18.32 12.12 15.03
CA ASN A 16 -19.70 11.71 14.75
C ASN A 16 -19.81 10.70 13.59
N CYS A 17 -18.87 9.76 13.47
CA CYS A 17 -18.94 8.73 12.43
C CYS A 17 -20.26 7.93 12.55
N PRO A 18 -21.11 7.90 11.51
CA PRO A 18 -22.46 7.33 11.62
C PRO A 18 -22.47 5.80 11.78
N VAL A 19 -21.35 5.15 11.43
CA VAL A 19 -21.15 3.70 11.36
C VAL A 19 -20.07 3.21 12.33
N GLY A 20 -19.64 4.05 13.28
CA GLY A 20 -18.72 3.63 14.35
C GLY A 20 -17.26 3.37 13.92
N VAL A 21 -16.87 3.65 12.68
CA VAL A 21 -15.49 3.41 12.19
C VAL A 21 -14.48 4.40 12.77
N ALA A 22 -14.84 5.68 12.87
CA ALA A 22 -13.95 6.77 13.31
C ALA A 22 -14.66 7.64 14.36
N SER A 23 -15.01 7.03 15.48
CA SER A 23 -15.59 7.70 16.65
C SER A 23 -15.10 7.04 17.93
N GLN A 24 -14.94 7.84 18.99
CA GLN A 24 -14.67 7.40 20.36
C GLN A 24 -15.94 7.45 21.23
N ARG A 25 -17.10 7.88 20.67
CA ARG A 25 -18.38 7.85 21.38
C ARG A 25 -18.87 6.40 21.43
N GLU A 26 -19.04 5.84 22.62
CA GLU A 26 -19.42 4.44 22.84
C GLU A 26 -20.70 4.05 22.07
N GLU A 27 -21.71 4.92 22.08
CA GLU A 27 -22.98 4.72 21.36
C GLU A 27 -22.84 4.65 19.83
N LEU A 28 -21.80 5.27 19.27
CA LEU A 28 -21.51 5.23 17.84
C LEU A 28 -20.60 4.04 17.51
N GLN A 29 -19.63 3.73 18.39
CA GLN A 29 -18.76 2.57 18.26
C GLN A 29 -19.56 1.26 18.26
N ALA A 30 -20.62 1.18 19.06
CA ALA A 30 -21.55 0.05 19.07
C ALA A 30 -22.23 -0.22 17.70
N ARG A 31 -22.15 0.73 16.76
CA ARG A 31 -22.67 0.59 15.39
C ARG A 31 -21.66 0.03 14.40
N PHE A 32 -20.41 -0.25 14.82
CA PHE A 32 -19.36 -0.75 13.94
C PHE A 32 -19.71 -2.14 13.41
N PRO A 33 -19.88 -2.30 12.07
CA PRO A 33 -20.36 -3.57 11.51
C PRO A 33 -19.22 -4.50 11.09
N GLY A 34 -17.97 -4.03 11.05
CA GLY A 34 -16.89 -4.73 10.38
C GLY A 34 -16.46 -6.00 11.09
N VAL A 35 -16.30 -7.09 10.34
CA VAL A 35 -15.67 -8.33 10.84
C VAL A 35 -14.32 -8.57 10.16
N PRO A 36 -13.36 -9.24 10.81
CA PRO A 36 -12.05 -9.52 10.21
C PRO A 36 -12.13 -10.21 8.84
N GLY A 37 -13.15 -11.05 8.63
CA GLY A 37 -13.38 -11.75 7.37
C GLY A 37 -13.60 -10.82 6.17
N ASP A 38 -14.26 -9.67 6.35
CA ASP A 38 -14.51 -8.71 5.27
C ASP A 38 -13.19 -8.15 4.72
N LEU A 39 -12.24 -7.88 5.62
CA LEU A 39 -10.92 -7.38 5.26
C LEU A 39 -10.08 -8.45 4.55
N VAL A 40 -10.14 -9.70 5.03
CA VAL A 40 -9.48 -10.84 4.38
C VAL A 40 -10.01 -11.00 2.95
N ASN A 41 -11.34 -11.02 2.79
CA ASN A 41 -11.98 -11.16 1.47
C ASN A 41 -11.61 -10.02 0.53
N PHE A 42 -11.54 -8.78 1.01
CA PHE A 42 -11.07 -7.65 0.22
C PHE A 42 -9.67 -7.89 -0.34
N PHE A 43 -8.71 -8.31 0.50
CA PHE A 43 -7.34 -8.57 0.03
C PHE A 43 -7.24 -9.79 -0.87
N LEU A 44 -8.07 -10.83 -0.67
CA LEU A 44 -8.14 -11.98 -1.58
C LEU A 44 -8.58 -11.54 -2.99
N CYS A 45 -9.64 -10.72 -3.10
CA CYS A 45 -10.10 -10.20 -4.38
C CYS A 45 -9.05 -9.32 -5.07
N VAL A 46 -8.42 -8.40 -4.32
CA VAL A 46 -7.34 -7.55 -4.85
C VAL A 46 -6.16 -8.41 -5.32
N ALA A 47 -5.79 -9.44 -4.56
CA ALA A 47 -4.70 -10.33 -4.93
C ALA A 47 -5.04 -11.16 -6.19
N GLU A 48 -6.29 -11.56 -6.39
CA GLU A 48 -6.73 -12.24 -7.62
C GLU A 48 -6.63 -11.31 -8.83
N GLU A 49 -7.15 -10.08 -8.73
CA GLU A 49 -7.06 -9.12 -9.83
C GLU A 49 -5.61 -8.81 -10.21
N VAL A 50 -4.71 -8.70 -9.22
CA VAL A 50 -3.28 -8.55 -9.48
C VAL A 50 -2.71 -9.76 -10.22
N ARG A 51 -3.10 -10.99 -9.88
CA ARG A 51 -2.66 -12.21 -10.59
C ARG A 51 -3.17 -12.23 -12.03
N ASP A 52 -4.42 -11.85 -12.25
CA ASP A 52 -5.01 -11.76 -13.59
C ASP A 52 -4.25 -10.77 -14.48
N ILE A 53 -3.89 -9.60 -13.94
CA ILE A 53 -3.11 -8.59 -14.66
C ILE A 53 -1.68 -9.10 -14.94
N LEU A 54 -1.04 -9.74 -13.96
CA LEU A 54 0.28 -10.35 -14.16
C LEU A 54 0.26 -11.38 -15.29
N ALA A 55 -0.75 -12.26 -15.31
CA ALA A 55 -0.92 -13.26 -16.35
C ALA A 55 -1.15 -12.62 -17.73
N GLN A 56 -1.96 -11.54 -17.81
CA GLN A 56 -2.15 -10.78 -19.06
C GLN A 56 -0.85 -10.15 -19.59
N LEU A 57 0.05 -9.75 -18.69
CA LEU A 57 1.37 -9.21 -19.04
C LEU A 57 2.42 -10.31 -19.30
N GLY A 58 2.11 -11.58 -19.02
CA GLY A 58 3.02 -12.71 -19.19
C GLY A 58 4.04 -12.91 -18.06
N TYR A 59 3.73 -12.43 -16.85
CA TYR A 59 4.60 -12.57 -15.68
C TYR A 59 3.94 -13.46 -14.61
N GLU A 60 4.75 -14.25 -13.91
CA GLU A 60 4.28 -15.14 -12.83
C GLU A 60 4.36 -14.49 -11.45
N LYS A 61 5.31 -13.56 -11.25
CA LYS A 61 5.59 -12.97 -9.94
C LYS A 61 5.57 -11.45 -10.02
N LEU A 62 5.01 -10.83 -8.99
CA LEU A 62 5.05 -9.38 -8.82
C LEU A 62 6.50 -8.85 -8.77
N ASP A 63 7.42 -9.63 -8.20
CA ASP A 63 8.85 -9.30 -8.08
C ASP A 63 9.52 -9.05 -9.44
N ASP A 64 9.00 -9.64 -10.52
CA ASP A 64 9.56 -9.52 -11.88
C ASP A 64 9.20 -8.19 -12.56
N ILE A 65 8.17 -7.50 -12.06
CA ILE A 65 7.64 -6.26 -12.66
C ILE A 65 7.82 -5.02 -11.79
N ILE A 66 8.26 -5.15 -10.53
CA ILE A 66 8.53 -4.00 -9.67
C ILE A 66 9.63 -3.13 -10.29
N GLY A 67 9.30 -1.87 -10.58
CA GLY A 67 10.20 -0.89 -11.20
C GLY A 67 10.28 -0.95 -12.73
N ARG A 68 9.53 -1.85 -13.40
CA ARG A 68 9.49 -1.96 -14.86
C ARG A 68 8.59 -0.91 -15.51
N THR A 69 9.04 0.34 -15.54
CA THR A 69 8.30 1.46 -16.16
C THR A 69 8.13 1.28 -17.67
N ASP A 70 8.95 0.45 -18.31
CA ASP A 70 8.86 0.10 -19.73
C ASP A 70 7.58 -0.70 -20.09
N LEU A 71 6.91 -1.28 -19.09
CA LEU A 71 5.60 -1.93 -19.27
C LEU A 71 4.43 -0.93 -19.34
N LEU A 72 4.70 0.34 -19.04
CA LEU A 72 3.71 1.40 -19.02
C LEU A 72 3.88 2.29 -20.25
N ARG A 73 2.75 2.77 -20.78
CA ARG A 73 2.73 3.80 -21.83
C ARG A 73 1.65 4.84 -21.53
N PRO A 74 1.86 6.12 -21.89
CA PRO A 74 0.80 7.12 -21.85
C PRO A 74 -0.40 6.64 -22.68
N ARG A 75 -1.60 6.85 -22.14
CA ARG A 75 -2.81 6.71 -22.95
C ARG A 75 -2.99 7.98 -23.76
N ASP A 76 -3.34 7.81 -25.03
CA ASP A 76 -3.74 8.93 -25.88
C ASP A 76 -5.15 9.39 -25.49
N ILE A 77 -5.22 10.41 -24.62
CA ILE A 77 -6.47 10.98 -24.11
C ILE A 77 -6.42 12.50 -24.17
N SER A 78 -7.53 13.11 -24.58
CA SER A 78 -7.69 14.56 -24.55
C SER A 78 -8.15 15.00 -23.16
N LEU A 79 -7.40 15.92 -22.54
CA LEU A 79 -7.77 16.53 -21.26
C LEU A 79 -8.47 17.87 -21.50
N MET A 80 -9.44 18.20 -20.65
CA MET A 80 -10.23 19.43 -20.80
C MET A 80 -9.38 20.72 -20.66
N LYS A 81 -8.36 20.71 -19.80
CA LYS A 81 -7.64 21.93 -19.38
C LYS A 81 -6.23 22.07 -19.96
N THR A 82 -5.64 21.00 -20.47
CA THR A 82 -4.24 20.94 -20.90
C THR A 82 -4.07 19.93 -22.04
N GLN A 83 -3.06 20.13 -22.88
CA GLN A 83 -2.80 19.24 -24.03
C GLN A 83 -1.41 18.57 -24.00
N HIS A 84 -0.53 19.02 -23.10
CA HIS A 84 0.89 18.63 -23.12
C HIS A 84 1.39 18.25 -21.72
N LEU A 85 0.71 17.30 -21.08
CA LEU A 85 1.22 16.73 -19.85
C LEU A 85 2.39 15.80 -20.19
N ASP A 86 3.59 16.17 -19.75
CA ASP A 86 4.77 15.31 -19.89
C ASP A 86 4.79 14.26 -18.77
N LEU A 87 4.57 13.00 -19.14
CA LEU A 87 4.65 11.85 -18.23
C LEU A 87 6.05 11.22 -18.18
N GLY A 88 7.02 11.77 -18.91
CA GLY A 88 8.39 11.29 -18.97
C GLY A 88 9.03 11.16 -17.58
N TYR A 89 8.71 12.05 -16.64
CA TYR A 89 9.25 11.98 -15.28
C TYR A 89 8.86 10.68 -14.55
N ILE A 90 7.62 10.21 -14.70
CA ILE A 90 7.12 9.00 -14.02
C ILE A 90 7.52 7.74 -14.80
N LEU A 91 7.68 7.85 -16.12
CA LEU A 91 8.05 6.73 -16.99
C LEU A 91 9.57 6.54 -17.11
N SER A 92 10.36 7.56 -16.78
CA SER A 92 11.82 7.46 -16.78
C SER A 92 12.29 6.44 -15.75
N ASN A 93 13.32 5.67 -16.12
CA ASN A 93 14.03 4.80 -15.19
C ASN A 93 15.53 5.05 -15.31
N VAL A 94 16.25 4.76 -14.23
CA VAL A 94 17.72 4.83 -14.16
C VAL A 94 18.37 3.48 -14.54
N GLY A 95 17.66 2.66 -15.33
CA GLY A 95 17.98 1.27 -15.63
C GLY A 95 17.16 0.26 -14.83
N LEU A 96 17.34 -1.02 -15.17
CA LEU A 96 16.68 -2.12 -14.48
C LEU A 96 17.19 -2.24 -13.03
N PRO A 97 16.31 -2.61 -12.07
CA PRO A 97 16.71 -2.77 -10.69
C PRO A 97 17.79 -3.85 -10.58
N LYS A 98 18.92 -3.51 -9.94
CA LYS A 98 20.01 -4.47 -9.70
C LYS A 98 19.57 -5.59 -8.76
N TRP A 99 18.70 -5.29 -7.81
CA TRP A 99 18.18 -6.20 -6.81
C TRP A 99 16.66 -6.34 -6.96
N SER A 100 16.15 -7.56 -6.83
CA SER A 100 14.70 -7.77 -6.75
C SER A 100 14.18 -7.37 -5.37
N SER A 101 12.88 -7.08 -5.28
CA SER A 101 12.23 -6.73 -4.01
C SER A 101 12.38 -7.86 -2.98
N THR A 102 12.37 -9.12 -3.42
CA THR A 102 12.64 -10.27 -2.55
C THR A 102 14.06 -10.26 -1.99
N LYS A 103 15.08 -9.96 -2.81
CA LYS A 103 16.47 -9.83 -2.31
C LYS A 103 16.63 -8.68 -1.31
N ILE A 104 15.87 -7.61 -1.46
CA ILE A 104 15.86 -6.50 -0.50
C ILE A 104 15.26 -6.94 0.84
N ARG A 105 14.13 -7.66 0.81
CA ARG A 105 13.46 -8.13 2.03
C ARG A 105 14.23 -9.21 2.80
N LEU A 106 15.12 -9.95 2.14
CA LEU A 106 15.93 -10.99 2.77
C LEU A 106 17.22 -10.46 3.41
N GLN A 107 17.44 -9.14 3.37
CA GLN A 107 18.56 -8.53 4.07
C GLN A 107 18.31 -8.50 5.57
N ASP A 108 19.39 -8.47 6.34
CA ASP A 108 19.31 -8.19 7.76
C ASP A 108 18.65 -6.84 8.00
N VAL A 109 17.87 -6.75 9.07
CA VAL A 109 17.31 -5.48 9.51
C VAL A 109 18.45 -4.50 9.73
N HIS A 110 18.28 -3.27 9.23
CA HIS A 110 19.28 -2.23 9.42
C HIS A 110 19.53 -2.02 10.91
N SER A 111 20.78 -2.22 11.33
CA SER A 111 21.20 -1.98 12.70
C SER A 111 21.46 -0.49 12.92
N ASN A 112 21.21 -0.03 14.14
CA ASN A 112 21.65 1.31 14.58
C ASN A 112 23.18 1.38 14.75
N GLY A 113 23.88 0.25 14.62
CA GLY A 113 25.24 0.09 15.12
C GLY A 113 25.24 -0.03 16.65
N PRO A 114 26.43 0.04 17.28
CA PRO A 114 26.54 0.01 18.74
C PRO A 114 25.89 1.24 19.38
N VAL A 115 25.00 1.03 20.36
CA VAL A 115 24.35 2.09 21.13
C VAL A 115 24.62 1.94 22.63
N LEU A 116 24.35 3.00 23.41
CA LEU A 116 24.56 2.99 24.86
C LEU A 116 23.72 1.91 25.55
N ASP A 117 22.48 1.72 25.10
CA ASP A 117 21.57 0.69 25.61
C ASP A 117 22.15 -0.72 25.50
N ASP A 118 22.98 -1.00 24.48
CA ASP A 118 23.64 -2.30 24.36
C ASP A 118 24.58 -2.55 25.54
N VAL A 119 25.26 -1.50 26.02
CA VAL A 119 26.14 -1.56 27.20
C VAL A 119 25.32 -1.70 28.47
N LEU A 120 24.29 -0.86 28.64
CA LEU A 120 23.43 -0.87 29.84
C LEU A 120 22.67 -2.20 30.01
N LEU A 121 22.18 -2.80 28.92
CA LEU A 121 21.51 -4.10 28.95
C LEU A 121 22.48 -5.27 29.17
N SER A 122 23.77 -5.06 28.89
CA SER A 122 24.82 -6.05 29.12
C SER A 122 25.46 -5.98 30.50
N ASP A 123 25.19 -4.92 31.27
CA ASP A 123 25.69 -4.73 32.63
C ASP A 123 24.92 -5.66 33.60
N PRO A 124 25.60 -6.60 34.29
CA PRO A 124 24.95 -7.54 35.18
C PRO A 124 24.67 -6.99 36.61
N GLU A 125 25.14 -5.78 36.94
CA GLU A 125 24.82 -5.10 38.22
C GLU A 125 23.38 -4.58 38.27
#